data_AF-A0A357VKQ0-F1
#
_entry.id   AF-A0A357VKQ0-F1
#
_cell.length_a   1.000
_cell.length_b   1.000
_cell.length_c   1.000
_cell.angle_alpha   90.00
_cell.angle_beta   90.00
_cell.angle_gamma   90.00
#
_symmetry.space_group_name_H-M   'P 1'
#
loop_
_entity.id
_entity.type
_entity.pdbx_description
1 polymer ?
#
loop_
_entity_poly.entity_id
_entity_poly.type
_entity_poly.pdbx_seq_one_letter_code
_entity_poly.pdbx_strand_id
1 'polypeptide(L)'
;MPKKAKLQELIVKAQAGDQEALAELVQRFNPVIKKYSRRLGYEEAGSDLVAWIVDAVHRYKPNTTWGRDELERYLSEKRNHQKSY
;
A
#
# COMPACT_ATOMS: atom_id res chain seq x y z
N MET A 1 -13.64 -7.37 24.16
CA MET A 1 -12.87 -7.57 22.91
C MET A 1 -11.70 -6.60 22.93
N PRO A 2 -10.46 -7.03 22.66
CA PRO A 2 -9.32 -6.11 22.63
C PRO A 2 -9.53 -5.06 21.54
N LYS A 3 -9.20 -3.81 21.85
CA LYS A 3 -9.30 -2.68 20.91
C LYS A 3 -8.32 -2.97 19.77
N LYS A 4 -8.81 -3.10 18.53
CA LYS A 4 -7.95 -3.24 17.35
C LYS A 4 -7.01 -2.04 17.27
N ALA A 5 -5.70 -2.29 17.15
CA ALA A 5 -4.71 -1.24 17.00
C ALA A 5 -5.01 -0.39 15.76
N LYS A 6 -4.74 0.91 15.84
CA LYS A 6 -4.94 1.80 14.69
C LYS A 6 -3.98 1.40 13.56
N LEU A 7 -4.37 1.67 12.32
CA LEU A 7 -3.55 1.32 11.16
C LEU A 7 -2.13 1.92 11.25
N GLN A 8 -2.03 3.18 11.68
CA GLN A 8 -0.75 3.85 11.87
C GLN A 8 0.12 3.17 12.94
N GLU A 9 -0.47 2.75 14.06
CA GLU A 9 0.26 2.05 15.13
C GLU A 9 0.81 0.72 14.63
N LEU A 10 0.03 -0.03 13.84
CA LEU A 10 0.50 -1.27 13.22
C LEU A 10 1.62 -1.04 12.22
N ILE A 11 1.56 0.03 11.42
CA ILE A 11 2.63 0.36 10.48
C ILE A 11 3.92 0.66 11.23
N VAL A 12 3.87 1.48 12.28
CA VAL A 12 5.05 1.80 13.10
C VAL A 12 5.65 0.54 13.73
N LYS A 13 4.81 -0.34 14.29
CA LYS A 13 5.26 -1.62 14.87
C LYS A 13 5.88 -2.54 13.82
N ALA A 14 5.23 -2.69 12.66
CA ALA A 14 5.74 -3.50 11.56
C ALA A 14 7.10 -2.99 11.07
N GLN A 15 7.26 -1.67 10.94
CA GLN A 15 8.55 -1.04 10.59
C GLN A 15 9.63 -1.25 11.65
N ALA A 16 9.25 -1.42 12.92
CA ALA A 16 10.16 -1.77 14.01
C ALA A 16 10.50 -3.29 14.06
N GLY A 17 9.99 -4.09 13.12
CA GLY A 17 10.27 -5.53 13.01
C GLY A 17 9.22 -6.45 13.65
N ASP A 18 8.11 -5.90 14.16
CA ASP A 18 7.01 -6.69 14.73
C ASP A 18 6.28 -7.49 13.62
N GLN A 19 6.55 -8.80 13.59
CA GLN A 19 5.99 -9.72 12.60
C GLN A 19 4.49 -9.94 12.79
N GLU A 20 3.98 -9.85 14.03
CA GLU A 20 2.54 -9.98 14.29
C GLU A 20 1.80 -8.77 13.77
N ALA A 21 2.36 -7.56 13.95
CA ALA A 21 1.80 -6.34 13.40
C ALA A 21 1.78 -6.36 11.86
N LEU A 22 2.84 -6.86 11.22
CA LEU A 22 2.90 -7.02 9.77
C LEU A 22 1.87 -8.04 9.27
N ALA A 23 1.75 -9.20 9.94
CA ALA A 23 0.75 -10.21 9.60
C ALA A 23 -0.68 -9.66 9.75
N GLU A 24 -0.96 -8.88 10.81
CA GLU A 24 -2.26 -8.24 11.00
C GLU A 24 -2.56 -7.23 9.87
N LEU A 25 -1.58 -6.44 9.43
CA LEU A 25 -1.73 -5.54 8.29
C LEU A 25 -2.11 -6.30 7.01
N VAL A 26 -1.36 -7.36 6.67
CA VAL A 26 -1.65 -8.19 5.49
C VAL A 26 -3.05 -8.80 5.58
N GLN A 27 -3.46 -9.30 6.75
CA GLN A 27 -4.81 -9.82 6.96
C GLN A 27 -5.90 -8.76 6.76
N ARG A 28 -5.67 -7.52 7.22
CA ARG A 28 -6.61 -6.41 7.00
C ARG A 28 -6.74 -6.06 5.51
N PHE A 29 -5.67 -6.19 4.72
CA PHE A 29 -5.70 -5.95 3.28
C PHE A 29 -6.16 -7.15 2.44
N ASN A 30 -6.23 -8.35 3.02
CA ASN A 30 -6.60 -9.59 2.34
C ASN A 30 -7.90 -9.49 1.48
N PRO A 31 -8.99 -8.83 1.91
CA PRO A 31 -10.18 -8.66 1.07
C PRO A 31 -9.89 -7.90 -0.23
N VAL A 32 -9.03 -6.88 -0.16
CA VAL A 32 -8.60 -6.07 -1.30
C VAL A 32 -7.65 -6.86 -2.18
N ILE A 33 -6.66 -7.54 -1.58
CA ILE A 33 -5.71 -8.42 -2.29
C ILE A 33 -6.48 -9.47 -3.11
N LYS A 34 -7.44 -10.17 -2.49
CA LYS A 34 -8.27 -11.18 -3.19
C LYS A 34 -9.06 -10.58 -4.35
N LYS A 35 -9.61 -9.38 -4.17
CA LYS A 35 -10.35 -8.68 -5.23
C LYS A 35 -9.45 -8.37 -6.44
N TYR A 36 -8.25 -7.85 -6.18
CA TYR A 36 -7.33 -7.46 -7.26
C TYR A 36 -6.60 -8.64 -7.89
N SER A 37 -6.21 -9.65 -7.10
CA SER A 37 -5.65 -10.90 -7.61
C SER A 37 -6.59 -11.56 -8.63
N ARG A 38 -7.90 -11.67 -8.32
CA ARG A 38 -8.92 -12.17 -9.26
C ARG A 38 -9.03 -11.34 -10.53
N ARG A 39 -8.84 -10.02 -10.43
CA ARG A 39 -8.89 -9.10 -11.58
C ARG A 39 -7.66 -9.23 -12.46
N LEU A 40 -6.49 -9.50 -11.87
CA LEU A 40 -5.23 -9.69 -12.58
C LEU A 40 -5.15 -11.05 -13.28
N GLY A 41 -5.75 -12.09 -12.68
CA GLY A 41 -6.02 -13.36 -13.36
C GLY A 41 -4.82 -14.30 -13.56
N TYR A 42 -3.62 -13.93 -13.09
CA TYR A 42 -2.45 -14.82 -13.08
C TYR A 42 -2.26 -15.48 -11.70
N GLU A 43 -1.56 -16.62 -11.69
CA GLU A 43 -1.44 -17.52 -10.55
C GLU A 43 -0.78 -16.86 -9.33
N GLU A 44 0.27 -16.06 -9.56
CA GLU A 44 1.07 -15.43 -8.51
C GLU A 44 0.49 -14.09 -8.02
N ALA A 45 -0.62 -13.61 -8.58
CA ALA A 45 -1.12 -12.25 -8.34
C ALA A 45 -1.43 -11.95 -6.89
N GLY A 46 -1.82 -12.97 -6.11
CA GLY A 46 -2.01 -12.82 -4.68
C GLY A 46 -0.70 -12.56 -3.94
N SER A 47 0.32 -13.37 -4.23
CA SER A 47 1.65 -13.31 -3.60
C SER A 47 2.37 -12.01 -3.96
N ASP A 48 2.28 -11.58 -5.21
CA ASP A 48 2.88 -10.32 -5.68
C ASP A 48 2.27 -9.09 -5.00
N LEU A 49 0.94 -9.09 -4.83
CA LEU A 49 0.25 -8.02 -4.10
C LEU A 49 0.62 -8.01 -2.61
N VAL A 50 0.80 -9.18 -1.99
CA VAL A 50 1.29 -9.27 -0.60
C VAL A 50 2.71 -8.72 -0.49
N ALA A 51 3.63 -9.14 -1.36
CA ALA A 51 5.01 -8.66 -1.39
C ALA A 51 5.06 -7.13 -1.58
N TRP A 52 4.25 -6.61 -2.49
CA TRP A 52 4.12 -5.17 -2.72
C TRP A 52 3.62 -4.43 -1.48
N ILE A 53 2.63 -4.97 -0.76
CA ILE A 53 2.11 -4.37 0.48
C ILE A 53 3.18 -4.37 1.57
N VAL A 54 3.92 -5.46 1.74
CA VAL A 54 5.02 -5.52 2.72
C VAL A 54 6.05 -4.42 2.42
N ASP A 55 6.47 -4.29 1.17
CA ASP A 55 7.41 -3.24 0.75
C ASP A 55 6.80 -1.82 0.91
N ALA A 56 5.51 -1.64 0.60
CA ALA A 56 4.82 -0.38 0.81
C ALA A 56 4.77 0.02 2.30
N VAL A 57 4.55 -0.93 3.22
CA VAL A 57 4.57 -0.69 4.67
C VAL A 57 5.95 -0.21 5.12
N HIS A 58 7.03 -0.82 4.62
CA HIS A 58 8.39 -0.40 5.00
C HIS A 58 8.79 0.96 4.43
N ARG A 59 8.34 1.30 3.23
CA ARG A 59 8.60 2.59 2.59
C ARG A 59 7.71 3.72 3.11
N TYR A 60 6.59 3.39 3.75
CA TYR A 60 5.63 4.37 4.22
C TYR A 60 6.27 5.34 5.22
N LYS A 61 6.22 6.64 4.93
CA LYS A 61 6.66 7.68 5.86
C LYS A 61 5.45 8.49 6.32
N PRO A 62 5.07 8.43 7.61
CA PRO A 62 3.99 9.25 8.12
C PRO A 62 4.35 10.74 8.01
N ASN A 63 3.33 11.60 7.86
CA ASN A 63 3.48 13.05 7.78
C ASN A 63 4.38 13.58 6.65
N THR A 64 4.47 12.83 5.55
CA THR A 64 5.11 13.31 4.32
C THR A 64 4.06 13.81 3.33
N THR A 65 4.42 14.79 2.52
CA THR A 65 3.64 15.22 1.34
C THR A 65 3.72 14.21 0.20
N TRP A 66 4.44 13.09 0.35
CA TRP A 66 4.75 12.14 -0.72
C TRP A 66 3.55 11.73 -1.59
N GLY A 67 2.40 11.41 -0.97
CA GLY A 67 1.19 11.06 -1.75
C GLY A 67 0.59 12.24 -2.52
N ARG A 68 0.73 13.47 -2.00
CA ARG A 68 0.34 14.70 -2.68
C ARG A 68 1.34 15.05 -3.79
N ASP A 69 2.63 14.96 -3.51
CA ASP A 69 3.70 15.30 -4.44
C ASP A 69 3.73 14.34 -5.64
N GLU A 70 3.55 13.04 -5.40
CA GLU A 70 3.46 12.01 -6.44
C GLU A 70 2.22 12.23 -7.34
N LEU A 71 1.09 12.58 -6.74
CA LEU A 71 -0.13 12.91 -7.48
C LEU A 71 0.03 14.20 -8.29
N GLU A 72 0.59 15.25 -7.70
CA GLU A 72 0.85 16.52 -8.39
C GLU A 72 1.82 16.32 -9.55
N ARG A 73 2.82 15.47 -9.39
CA ARG A 73 3.75 15.07 -10.46
C ARG A 73 3.02 14.35 -11.60
N TYR A 74 2.24 13.30 -11.31
CA TYR A 74 1.46 12.57 -12.31
C TYR A 74 0.48 13.48 -13.09
N LEU A 75 -0.23 14.37 -12.38
CA LEU A 75 -1.17 15.31 -13.00
C LEU A 75 -0.45 16.34 -13.88
N SER A 76 0.77 16.73 -13.53
CA SER A 76 1.60 17.64 -14.32
C SER A 76 2.12 16.97 -15.58
N GLU A 77 2.57 15.72 -15.48
CA GLU A 77 2.99 14.89 -16.62
C GLU A 77 1.83 14.67 -17.61
N LYS A 78 0.62 14.40 -17.13
CA LYS A 78 -0.58 14.25 -17.98
C LYS A 78 -1.03 15.54 -18.67
N ARG A 79 -0.94 16.69 -18.01
CA ARG A 79 -1.27 17.99 -18.62
C ARG A 79 -0.34 18.33 -19.78
N ASN A 80 0.94 18.00 -19.66
CA ASN A 80 1.93 18.29 -20.69
C ASN A 80 1.74 17.42 -21.94
N HIS A 81 1.22 16.20 -21.79
CA HIS A 81 0.86 15.35 -22.92
C HIS A 81 -0.39 15.82 -23.69
N GLN A 82 -1.22 16.68 -23.11
CA GLN A 82 -2.47 17.16 -23.74
C GLN A 82 -2.30 18.48 -24.50
N LYS A 83 -1.14 19.15 -24.41
CA LYS A 83 -0.83 20.41 -25.11
C LYS A 83 0.00 20.24 -26.39
N SER A 84 0.30 19.01 -26.80
CA SER A 84 1.15 18.71 -27.97
C SER A 84 0.38 18.23 -29.21
N TYR A 85 -0.94 18.48 -29.27
CA TYR A 85 -1.79 18.24 -30.43
C TYR A 85 -2.50 19.52 -30.86
#